data_AF-A0A3M4B9W5-F1
#
_entry.id   AF-A0A3M4B9W5-F1
#
_cell.length_a   1.000
_cell.length_b   1.000
_cell.length_c   1.000
_cell.angle_alpha   90.00
_cell.angle_beta   90.00
_cell.angle_gamma   90.00
#
_symmetry.space_group_name_H-M   'P 1'
#
loop_
_entity.id
_entity.type
_entity.pdbx_description
1 polymer ?
#
loop_
_entity_poly.entity_id
_entity_poly.type
_entity_poly.pdbx_seq_one_letter_code
_entity_poly.pdbx_strand_id
1 'polypeptide(L)'
;MGSLYNSQNTPPWSLPANKTQSGFLTRSAKGDGGTANFFRFEDKAGAEQVIMHAERNMDTEIELDEKHEVGNNRKVTVGGTNTEIIQKDTVTNVQQGSFTLKVDNQFIQVDAKQYILLKVGDSSISITPDGIQIKGKVINVLGESTFVKGDRVDINK
;
A
#
# COMPACT_ATOMS: atom_id res chain seq x y z
N MET A 1 41.73 7.57 -16.11
CA MET A 1 41.53 6.14 -15.76
C MET A 1 40.18 5.69 -16.29
N GLY A 2 40.09 4.49 -16.87
CA GLY A 2 38.83 3.93 -17.40
C GLY A 2 38.82 2.40 -17.29
N SER A 3 37.63 1.81 -17.34
CA SER A 3 37.42 0.35 -17.35
C SER A 3 36.78 -0.08 -18.67
N LEU A 4 37.12 -1.28 -19.14
CA LEU A 4 36.57 -1.89 -20.35
C LEU A 4 36.12 -3.31 -20.04
N TYR A 5 34.97 -3.70 -20.58
CA TYR A 5 34.56 -5.10 -20.60
C TYR A 5 35.43 -5.91 -21.55
N ASN A 6 35.61 -7.20 -21.25
CA ASN A 6 36.37 -8.14 -22.06
C ASN A 6 35.77 -9.55 -21.92
N SER A 7 36.44 -10.58 -22.45
CA SER A 7 35.94 -11.95 -22.43
C SER A 7 35.82 -12.56 -21.02
N GLN A 8 36.59 -12.07 -20.04
CA GLN A 8 36.51 -12.51 -18.64
C GLN A 8 35.55 -11.62 -17.83
N ASN A 9 35.61 -10.30 -18.06
CA ASN A 9 34.72 -9.31 -17.46
C ASN A 9 33.66 -8.91 -18.50
N THR A 10 32.67 -9.78 -18.68
CA THR A 10 31.61 -9.54 -19.66
C THR A 10 30.67 -8.41 -19.22
N PRO A 11 29.99 -7.74 -20.17
CA PRO A 11 28.97 -6.75 -19.83
C PRO A 11 27.87 -7.34 -18.93
N PRO A 12 27.26 -6.53 -18.04
CA PRO A 12 26.25 -6.98 -17.08
C PRO A 12 24.99 -7.54 -17.76
N TRP A 13 24.67 -7.09 -18.96
CA TRP A 13 23.58 -7.62 -19.78
C TRP A 13 24.16 -8.27 -21.05
N SER A 14 23.68 -9.47 -21.36
CA SER A 14 24.22 -10.24 -22.49
C SER A 14 23.95 -9.54 -23.82
N LEU A 15 25.02 -9.37 -24.61
CA LEU A 15 24.97 -8.77 -25.94
C LEU A 15 25.03 -9.86 -27.03
N PRO A 16 24.37 -9.65 -28.18
CA PRO A 16 23.59 -8.46 -28.58
C PRO A 16 22.13 -8.46 -28.12
N ALA A 17 21.67 -9.52 -27.43
CA ALA A 17 20.26 -9.72 -27.08
C ALA A 17 19.66 -8.55 -26.29
N ASN A 18 20.41 -7.99 -25.33
CA ASN A 18 19.98 -6.91 -24.45
C ASN A 18 20.59 -5.55 -24.84
N LYS A 19 20.77 -5.30 -26.14
CA LYS A 19 21.35 -4.04 -26.65
C LYS A 19 20.55 -2.78 -26.30
N THR A 20 19.29 -2.92 -25.89
CA THR A 20 18.38 -1.85 -25.46
C THR A 20 18.36 -1.66 -23.94
N GLN A 21 19.16 -2.43 -23.19
CA GLN A 21 19.27 -2.27 -21.73
C GLN A 21 20.48 -1.42 -21.36
N SER A 22 20.28 -0.54 -20.38
CA SER A 22 21.32 0.32 -19.81
C SER A 22 21.15 0.47 -18.29
N GLY A 23 22.18 0.94 -17.58
CA GLY A 23 22.09 1.16 -16.13
C GLY A 23 23.39 0.91 -15.35
N PHE A 24 23.22 0.59 -14.07
CA PHE A 24 24.31 0.30 -13.14
C PHE A 24 24.03 -1.03 -12.43
N LEU A 25 25.06 -1.88 -12.34
CA LEU A 25 25.02 -3.13 -11.57
C LEU A 25 26.26 -3.19 -10.68
N THR A 26 26.04 -3.41 -9.39
CA THR A 26 27.08 -3.66 -8.40
C THR A 26 26.96 -5.09 -7.88
N ARG A 27 28.05 -5.64 -7.36
CA ARG A 27 28.06 -6.95 -6.71
C ARG A 27 28.52 -6.82 -5.27
N SER A 28 27.94 -7.63 -4.40
CA SER A 28 28.42 -7.75 -3.03
C SER A 28 29.89 -8.18 -3.01
N ALA A 29 30.68 -7.60 -2.11
CA ALA A 29 32.09 -7.98 -1.97
C ALA A 29 32.17 -9.45 -1.55
N LYS A 30 32.91 -10.27 -2.33
CA LYS A 30 32.97 -11.74 -2.19
C LYS A 30 31.64 -12.47 -2.44
N GLY A 31 30.65 -11.78 -3.00
CA GLY A 31 29.41 -12.38 -3.47
C GLY A 31 29.57 -13.09 -4.81
N ASP A 32 28.50 -13.75 -5.25
CA ASP A 32 28.40 -14.41 -6.55
C ASP A 32 27.53 -13.59 -7.53
N GLY A 33 27.06 -14.23 -8.60
CA GLY A 33 26.17 -13.59 -9.58
C GLY A 33 24.76 -13.27 -9.06
N GLY A 34 24.35 -13.85 -7.93
CA GLY A 34 23.02 -13.67 -7.35
C GLY A 34 22.92 -12.55 -6.32
N THR A 35 24.05 -11.97 -5.89
CA THR A 35 24.09 -10.96 -4.83
C THR A 35 24.48 -9.59 -5.40
N ALA A 36 23.48 -8.82 -5.84
CA ALA A 36 23.70 -7.61 -6.63
C ALA A 36 22.70 -6.49 -6.29
N ASN A 37 23.14 -5.23 -6.41
CA ASN A 37 22.21 -4.10 -6.50
C ASN A 37 22.23 -3.57 -7.93
N PHE A 38 21.07 -3.24 -8.49
CA PHE A 38 21.02 -2.69 -9.83
C PHE A 38 19.91 -1.66 -10.03
N PHE A 39 20.18 -0.72 -10.92
CA PHE A 39 19.20 0.19 -11.48
C PHE A 39 19.32 0.12 -13.00
N ARG A 40 18.25 -0.34 -13.66
CA ARG A 40 18.26 -0.67 -15.09
C ARG A 40 17.09 -0.04 -15.82
N PHE A 41 17.38 0.46 -17.02
CA PHE A 41 16.44 0.94 -18.02
C PHE A 41 16.38 -0.07 -19.18
N GLU A 42 15.18 -0.32 -19.69
CA GLU A 42 14.91 -1.07 -20.92
C GLU A 42 14.21 -0.12 -21.89
N ASP A 43 14.84 0.10 -23.05
CA ASP A 43 14.37 1.02 -24.10
C ASP A 43 13.77 0.28 -25.32
N LYS A 44 13.46 -1.01 -25.18
CA LYS A 44 12.75 -1.75 -26.21
C LYS A 44 11.32 -1.22 -26.35
N ALA A 45 11.02 -0.66 -27.52
CA ALA A 45 9.71 -0.10 -27.85
C ALA A 45 8.54 -1.05 -27.50
N GLY A 46 7.59 -0.56 -26.70
CA GLY A 46 6.41 -1.30 -26.23
C GLY A 46 6.68 -2.32 -25.10
N ALA A 47 7.90 -2.36 -24.59
CA ALA A 47 8.34 -3.19 -23.46
C ALA A 47 9.26 -2.41 -22.51
N GLU A 48 9.11 -1.08 -22.48
CA GLU A 48 9.93 -0.18 -21.68
C GLU A 48 9.78 -0.49 -20.19
N GLN A 49 10.89 -0.43 -19.47
CA GLN A 49 10.90 -0.70 -18.03
C GLN A 49 12.02 0.07 -17.34
N VAL A 50 11.71 0.57 -16.14
CA VAL A 50 12.72 0.92 -15.14
C VAL A 50 12.59 -0.06 -13.98
N ILE A 51 13.71 -0.63 -13.53
CA ILE A 51 13.76 -1.48 -12.35
C ILE A 51 14.88 -1.02 -11.42
N MET A 52 14.53 -0.90 -10.14
CA MET A 52 15.47 -0.71 -9.05
C MET A 52 15.43 -1.95 -8.17
N HIS A 53 16.59 -2.53 -7.89
CA HIS A 53 16.74 -3.71 -7.07
C HIS A 53 17.80 -3.47 -6.01
N ALA A 54 17.41 -3.69 -4.75
CA ALA A 54 18.28 -3.69 -3.61
C ALA A 54 18.41 -5.12 -3.08
N GLU A 55 19.65 -5.59 -2.92
CA GLU A 55 19.95 -6.95 -2.42
C GLU A 55 19.50 -7.14 -0.97
N ARG A 56 19.54 -6.07 -0.17
CA ARG A 56 19.29 -6.12 1.27
C ARG A 56 18.25 -5.09 1.68
N ASN A 57 18.69 -3.88 2.03
CA ASN A 57 17.82 -2.80 2.46
C ASN A 57 17.76 -1.76 1.34
N MET A 58 16.58 -1.17 1.16
CA MET A 58 16.38 0.04 0.36
C MET A 58 15.80 1.10 1.27
N ASP A 59 16.58 2.15 1.52
CA ASP A 59 16.12 3.34 2.23
C ASP A 59 15.81 4.43 1.21
N THR A 60 14.71 5.17 1.42
CA THR A 60 14.30 6.28 0.54
C THR A 60 13.91 7.45 1.43
N GLU A 61 14.55 8.60 1.22
CA GLU A 61 14.37 9.81 2.02
C GLU A 61 14.04 10.98 1.08
N ILE A 62 12.97 11.71 1.40
CA ILE A 62 12.51 12.88 0.66
C ILE A 62 12.30 14.00 1.67
N GLU A 63 13.09 15.07 1.56
CA GLU A 63 13.12 16.17 2.53
C GLU A 63 11.93 17.13 2.44
N LEU A 64 11.13 17.04 1.37
CA LEU A 64 10.05 17.98 1.10
C LEU A 64 8.80 17.26 0.58
N ASP A 65 8.67 17.12 -0.74
CA ASP A 65 7.47 16.61 -1.39
C ASP A 65 7.81 15.41 -2.27
N GLU A 66 7.09 14.30 -2.09
CA GLU A 66 7.07 13.17 -3.02
C GLU A 66 5.77 13.19 -3.83
N LYS A 67 5.87 13.04 -5.15
CA LYS A 67 4.73 12.84 -6.05
C LYS A 67 4.87 11.52 -6.79
N HIS A 68 3.82 10.68 -6.72
CA HIS A 68 3.80 9.38 -7.38
C HIS A 68 2.54 9.22 -8.23
N GLU A 69 2.71 9.07 -9.55
CA GLU A 69 1.62 8.87 -10.51
C GLU A 69 1.82 7.56 -11.27
N VAL A 70 0.79 6.70 -11.28
CA VAL A 70 0.79 5.43 -12.01
C VAL A 70 -0.36 5.44 -13.01
N GLY A 71 -0.03 5.38 -14.30
CA GLY A 71 -1.02 5.52 -15.38
C GLY A 71 -1.94 4.31 -15.59
N ASN A 72 -1.65 3.16 -14.96
CA ASN A 72 -2.46 1.94 -15.08
C ASN A 72 -2.59 1.23 -13.72
N ASN A 73 -1.76 0.23 -13.44
CA ASN A 73 -1.88 -0.62 -12.25
C ASN A 73 -0.71 -0.44 -11.29
N ARG A 74 -0.99 -0.34 -9.98
CA ARG A 74 -0.01 -0.41 -8.89
C ARG A 74 -0.24 -1.69 -8.07
N LYS A 75 0.81 -2.46 -7.85
CA LYS A 75 0.80 -3.63 -6.94
C LYS A 75 1.92 -3.47 -5.90
N VAL A 76 1.56 -3.66 -4.63
CA VAL A 76 2.51 -3.69 -3.52
C VAL A 76 2.42 -5.07 -2.85
N THR A 77 3.55 -5.64 -2.47
CA THR A 77 3.61 -6.92 -1.75
C THR A 77 4.69 -6.79 -0.68
N VAL A 78 4.29 -6.94 0.58
CA VAL A 78 5.16 -6.86 1.75
C VAL A 78 5.14 -8.22 2.43
N GLY A 79 6.29 -8.88 2.55
CA GLY A 79 6.40 -10.20 3.18
C GLY A 79 6.40 -10.17 4.71
N GLY A 80 6.68 -9.00 5.29
CA GLY A 80 6.66 -8.75 6.73
C GLY A 80 5.64 -7.67 7.11
N THR A 81 6.04 -6.76 7.98
CA THR A 81 5.18 -5.68 8.49
C THR A 81 5.20 -4.46 7.57
N ASN A 82 4.03 -3.88 7.27
CA ASN A 82 3.89 -2.54 6.71
C ASN A 82 3.44 -1.58 7.82
N THR A 83 4.18 -0.50 8.03
CA THR A 83 3.84 0.55 9.00
C THR A 83 3.87 1.89 8.30
N GLU A 84 2.77 2.63 8.39
CA GLU A 84 2.65 3.99 7.87
C GLU A 84 2.32 4.93 9.04
N ILE A 85 3.13 5.99 9.20
CA ILE A 85 2.90 7.02 10.22
C ILE A 85 2.64 8.34 9.49
N ILE A 86 1.38 8.79 9.51
CA ILE A 86 0.95 10.04 8.90
C ILE A 86 0.60 11.01 10.02
N GLN A 87 1.23 12.19 10.03
CA GLN A 87 1.05 13.19 11.10
C GLN A 87 -0.19 14.08 10.91
N LYS A 88 -0.66 14.20 9.68
CA LYS A 88 -1.82 15.00 9.31
C LYS A 88 -2.87 14.10 8.66
N ASP A 89 -3.42 14.52 7.54
CA ASP A 89 -4.56 13.88 6.91
C ASP A 89 -4.12 12.80 5.92
N THR A 90 -4.86 11.69 5.89
CA THR A 90 -4.83 10.69 4.83
C THR A 90 -6.18 10.66 4.14
N VAL A 91 -6.20 10.76 2.81
CA VAL A 91 -7.43 10.66 2.01
C VAL A 91 -7.27 9.57 0.96
N THR A 92 -8.16 8.56 1.02
CA THR A 92 -8.26 7.50 0.02
C THR A 92 -9.59 7.61 -0.69
N ASN A 93 -9.57 7.89 -1.99
CA ASN A 93 -10.77 8.04 -2.82
C ASN A 93 -10.81 6.98 -3.93
N VAL A 94 -11.75 6.04 -3.84
CA VAL A 94 -12.02 5.03 -4.88
C VAL A 94 -13.22 5.49 -5.69
N GLN A 95 -12.97 6.04 -6.88
CA GLN A 95 -14.02 6.64 -7.73
C GLN A 95 -14.91 5.60 -8.42
N GLN A 96 -14.35 4.41 -8.69
CA GLN A 96 -15.04 3.32 -9.38
C GLN A 96 -14.68 1.98 -8.72
N GLY A 97 -15.62 1.05 -8.70
CA GLY A 97 -15.41 -0.28 -8.12
C GLY A 97 -15.62 -0.32 -6.60
N SER A 98 -14.84 -1.16 -5.91
CA SER A 98 -15.01 -1.46 -4.49
C SER A 98 -13.75 -1.19 -3.68
N PHE A 99 -13.93 -0.79 -2.43
CA PHE A 99 -12.87 -0.78 -1.42
C PHE A 99 -13.08 -1.96 -0.46
N THR A 100 -12.08 -2.83 -0.32
CA THR A 100 -12.15 -4.02 0.53
C THR A 100 -11.06 -4.00 1.58
N LEU A 101 -11.47 -4.05 2.85
CA LEU A 101 -10.57 -4.27 3.99
C LEU A 101 -10.82 -5.70 4.52
N LYS A 102 -9.78 -6.55 4.46
CA LYS A 102 -9.86 -7.95 4.88
C LYS A 102 -8.70 -8.27 5.83
N VAL A 103 -9.02 -8.87 6.98
CA VAL A 103 -8.05 -9.42 7.93
C VAL A 103 -8.47 -10.85 8.21
N ASP A 104 -7.61 -11.81 7.88
CA ASP A 104 -7.98 -13.24 7.94
C ASP A 104 -7.94 -13.82 9.36
N ASN A 105 -7.02 -13.36 10.21
CA ASN A 105 -6.74 -14.02 11.49
C ASN A 105 -7.05 -13.18 12.74
N GLN A 106 -6.79 -11.87 12.69
CA GLN A 106 -6.83 -11.01 13.88
C GLN A 106 -8.01 -10.03 13.81
N PHE A 107 -7.78 -8.75 14.12
CA PHE A 107 -8.82 -7.74 14.27
C PHE A 107 -8.56 -6.53 13.38
N ILE A 108 -9.60 -5.74 13.19
CA ILE A 108 -9.52 -4.35 12.71
C ILE A 108 -9.84 -3.48 13.93
N GLN A 109 -8.92 -2.61 14.32
CA GLN A 109 -9.15 -1.62 15.38
C GLN A 109 -9.24 -0.25 14.75
N VAL A 110 -10.28 0.48 15.13
CA VAL A 110 -10.49 1.88 14.77
C VAL A 110 -10.67 2.65 16.07
N ASP A 111 -9.72 3.54 16.35
CA ASP A 111 -9.75 4.44 17.50
C ASP A 111 -9.78 5.88 17.01
N ALA A 112 -10.67 6.69 17.59
CA ALA A 112 -10.79 8.09 17.25
C ALA A 112 -11.24 8.88 18.47
N LYS A 113 -10.60 10.04 18.69
CA LYS A 113 -10.94 10.92 19.82
C LYS A 113 -12.26 11.68 19.62
N GLN A 114 -12.62 11.97 18.36
CA GLN A 114 -13.79 12.81 18.06
C GLN A 114 -15.00 11.97 17.63
N TYR A 115 -14.88 11.21 16.54
CA TYR A 115 -15.96 10.34 16.08
C TYR A 115 -15.46 9.28 15.10
N ILE A 116 -16.26 8.24 14.91
CA ILE A 116 -16.19 7.29 13.81
C ILE A 116 -17.55 7.34 13.10
N LEU A 117 -17.55 7.59 11.78
CA LEU A 117 -18.76 7.68 10.97
C LEU A 117 -18.72 6.66 9.83
N LEU A 118 -19.71 5.77 9.79
CA LEU A 118 -19.99 4.89 8.65
C LEU A 118 -21.29 5.39 7.99
N LYS A 119 -21.26 5.77 6.72
CA LYS A 119 -22.40 6.44 6.07
C LYS A 119 -22.64 5.93 4.65
N VAL A 120 -23.91 5.73 4.31
CA VAL A 120 -24.40 5.40 2.96
C VAL A 120 -25.65 6.22 2.69
N GLY A 121 -25.52 7.29 1.88
CA GLY A 121 -26.61 8.25 1.69
C GLY A 121 -27.10 8.82 3.02
N ASP A 122 -28.38 8.65 3.31
CA ASP A 122 -29.00 9.10 4.58
C ASP A 122 -28.87 8.12 5.75
N SER A 123 -28.44 6.87 5.49
CA SER A 123 -28.21 5.86 6.52
C SER A 123 -26.80 6.00 7.10
N SER A 124 -26.66 5.87 8.43
CA SER A 124 -25.37 6.01 9.09
C SER A 124 -25.28 5.30 10.45
N ILE A 125 -24.05 4.96 10.83
CA ILE A 125 -23.65 4.63 12.19
C ILE A 125 -22.61 5.67 12.60
N SER A 126 -22.90 6.41 13.68
CA SER A 126 -22.00 7.43 14.24
C SER A 126 -21.65 7.05 15.67
N ILE A 127 -20.36 6.95 15.96
CA ILE A 127 -19.82 6.69 17.29
C ILE A 127 -19.08 7.96 17.72
N THR A 128 -19.40 8.47 18.90
CA THR A 128 -18.82 9.69 19.49
C THR A 128 -18.53 9.44 20.98
N PRO A 129 -17.72 10.28 21.65
CA PRO A 129 -17.55 10.21 23.10
C PRO A 129 -18.87 10.24 23.89
N ASP A 130 -19.90 10.91 23.38
CA ASP A 130 -21.19 11.08 24.04
C ASP A 130 -22.15 9.89 23.80
N GLY A 131 -21.87 9.03 22.82
CA GLY A 131 -22.70 7.86 22.52
C GLY A 131 -22.68 7.40 21.06
N ILE A 132 -23.58 6.47 20.76
CA ILE A 132 -23.72 5.80 19.46
C ILE A 132 -25.10 6.11 18.86
N GLN A 133 -25.13 6.53 17.61
CA GLN A 133 -26.35 6.77 16.83
C GLN A 133 -26.40 5.85 15.62
N ILE A 134 -27.53 5.18 15.41
CA ILE A 134 -27.82 4.36 14.23
C ILE A 134 -29.05 4.97 13.55
N LYS A 135 -28.89 5.39 12.29
CA LYS A 135 -29.92 6.06 11.50
C LYS A 135 -30.13 5.30 10.20
N GLY A 136 -31.40 5.08 9.85
CA GLY A 136 -31.82 4.52 8.56
C GLY A 136 -33.34 4.53 8.43
N LYS A 137 -33.85 4.38 7.20
CA LYS A 137 -35.30 4.30 6.93
C LYS A 137 -35.95 3.09 7.61
N VAL A 138 -35.22 1.98 7.65
CA VAL A 138 -35.59 0.74 8.34
C VAL A 138 -34.33 0.23 9.05
N ILE A 139 -34.47 -0.17 10.30
CA ILE A 139 -33.42 -0.81 11.09
C ILE A 139 -33.97 -2.17 11.55
N ASN A 140 -33.47 -3.25 10.95
CA ASN A 140 -33.81 -4.60 11.37
C ASN A 140 -32.76 -5.10 12.36
N VAL A 141 -33.18 -5.41 13.58
CA VAL A 141 -32.32 -6.03 14.61
C VAL A 141 -32.80 -7.46 14.79
N LEU A 142 -32.08 -8.42 14.21
CA LEU A 142 -32.42 -9.85 14.22
C LEU A 142 -31.38 -10.60 15.06
N GLY A 143 -31.85 -11.40 16.03
CA GLY A 143 -30.98 -12.24 16.85
C GLY A 143 -31.78 -13.29 17.63
N GLU A 144 -31.15 -14.42 17.94
CA GLU A 144 -31.78 -15.48 18.76
C GLU A 144 -32.10 -15.00 20.20
N SER A 145 -31.28 -14.09 20.73
CA SER A 145 -31.51 -13.42 22.01
C SER A 145 -30.99 -11.99 21.92
N THR A 146 -31.91 -11.02 21.92
CA THR A 146 -31.58 -9.59 21.82
C THR A 146 -31.93 -8.90 23.14
N PHE A 147 -30.98 -8.21 23.76
CA PHE A 147 -31.17 -7.52 25.04
C PHE A 147 -30.84 -6.02 24.89
N VAL A 148 -31.70 -5.16 25.46
CA VAL A 148 -31.44 -3.73 25.62
C VAL A 148 -31.48 -3.44 27.12
N LYS A 149 -30.38 -2.89 27.66
CA LYS A 149 -30.22 -2.61 29.09
C LYS A 149 -29.72 -1.17 29.26
N GLY A 150 -30.23 -0.51 30.29
CA GLY A 150 -29.85 0.84 30.70
C GLY A 150 -30.81 1.32 31.78
N ASP A 151 -30.46 2.40 32.48
CA ASP A 151 -31.30 2.97 33.54
C ASP A 151 -32.69 3.38 33.01
N ARG A 152 -32.72 3.91 31.78
CA ARG A 152 -33.95 4.29 31.07
C ARG A 152 -33.89 3.79 29.63
N VAL A 153 -34.97 3.13 29.19
CA VAL A 153 -35.21 2.75 27.80
C VAL A 153 -36.56 3.28 27.37
N ASP A 154 -36.57 4.16 26.36
CA ASP A 154 -37.79 4.69 25.76
C ASP A 154 -38.00 4.06 24.38
N ILE A 155 -39.22 3.59 24.09
CA ILE A 155 -39.59 2.99 22.80
C ILE A 155 -40.81 3.75 22.26
N ASN A 156 -40.74 4.19 20.99
CA ASN A 156 -41.79 4.96 20.30
C ASN A 156 -42.16 6.28 21.01
N LYS A 157 -41.17 7.02 21.49
CA LYS A 157 -41.37 8.39 21.99
C LYS A 157 -41.41 9.42 20.89
#